data_AF-A0AAW6JWK2-F1
#
_entry.id   AF-A0AAW6JWK2-F1
#
_cell.length_a   1.000
_cell.length_b   1.000
_cell.length_c   1.000
_cell.angle_alpha   90.00
_cell.angle_beta   90.00
_cell.angle_gamma   90.00
#
_symmetry.space_group_name_H-M   'P 1'
#
loop_
_entity.id
_entity.type
_entity.pdbx_description
1 polymer ?
#
loop_
_entity_poly.entity_id
_entity_poly.type
_entity_poly.pdbx_seq_one_letter_code
_entity_poly.pdbx_strand_id
1 'polypeptide(L)' 'MECLYCKGQMHRGTAPFTIDRKGYHISWDAIPAWVCDQCGESLFETHEVELIQEALTVLDRETADLVTSSSP' A
#
# COMPACT_ATOMS: atom_id res chain seq x y z
N MET A 1 -10.36 -4.33 -16.84
CA MET A 1 -8.89 -4.40 -16.81
C MET A 1 -8.49 -5.86 -16.80
N GLU A 2 -7.34 -6.22 -17.38
CA GLU A 2 -6.82 -7.59 -17.40
C GLU A 2 -5.74 -7.75 -16.33
N CYS A 3 -5.77 -8.86 -15.59
CA CYS A 3 -4.76 -9.18 -14.58
C CYS A 3 -3.39 -9.38 -15.22
N LEU A 4 -2.37 -8.68 -14.70
CA LEU A 4 -1.00 -8.76 -15.21
C LEU A 4 -0.37 -10.15 -15.02
N TYR A 5 -0.81 -10.91 -14.01
CA TYR A 5 -0.26 -12.23 -13.67
C TYR A 5 -0.97 -13.38 -14.37
N CYS A 6 -2.29 -13.50 -14.23
CA CYS A 6 -3.05 -14.67 -14.72
C CYS A 6 -3.86 -14.42 -16.00
N LYS A 7 -3.91 -13.18 -16.50
CA LYS A 7 -4.74 -12.78 -17.66
C LYS A 7 -6.25 -12.87 -17.43
N GLY A 8 -6.68 -13.08 -16.18
CA GLY A 8 -8.09 -13.06 -15.79
C GLY A 8 -8.70 -11.65 -15.83
N GLN A 9 -10.03 -11.61 -15.90
CA GLN A 9 -10.79 -10.37 -15.77
C GLN A 9 -10.64 -9.78 -14.35
N MET A 10 -10.67 -8.46 -14.26
CA MET A 10 -10.64 -7.74 -13.00
C MET A 10 -11.87 -6.85 -12.82
N HIS A 11 -12.30 -6.70 -11.58
CA HIS A 11 -13.38 -5.80 -11.16
C HIS A 11 -12.85 -4.69 -10.24
N ARG A 12 -13.62 -3.61 -10.11
CA ARG A 12 -13.35 -2.55 -9.12
C ARG A 12 -13.78 -3.03 -7.75
N GLY A 13 -12.88 -2.97 -6.78
CA GLY A 13 -13.13 -3.32 -5.39
C GLY A 13 -12.17 -2.59 -4.47
N THR A 14 -11.85 -3.21 -3.35
CA THR A 14 -10.84 -2.73 -2.40
C THR A 14 -9.90 -3.86 -2.03
N ALA A 15 -8.65 -3.52 -1.73
CA ALA A 15 -7.65 -4.46 -1.28
C ALA A 15 -6.88 -3.92 -0.07
N PRO A 16 -6.40 -4.80 0.82
CA PRO A 16 -5.53 -4.39 1.90
C PRO A 16 -4.14 -4.01 1.37
N PHE A 17 -3.52 -3.03 1.99
CA PHE A 17 -2.11 -2.72 1.81
C PHE A 17 -1.41 -2.73 3.16
N THR A 18 -0.34 -3.51 3.26
CA THR A 18 0.45 -3.61 4.48
C THR A 18 1.93 -3.42 4.16
N ILE A 19 2.63 -2.67 5.01
CA ILE A 19 4.07 -2.46 4.87
C ILE A 19 4.75 -2.41 6.23
N ASP A 20 5.90 -3.09 6.30
CA ASP A 20 6.83 -3.06 7.41
C ASP A 20 8.10 -2.33 6.96
N ARG A 21 8.38 -1.16 7.54
CA ARG A 21 9.64 -0.45 7.25
C ARG A 21 9.99 0.57 8.32
N LYS A 22 11.28 0.89 8.41
CA LYS A 22 11.84 1.98 9.23
C LYS A 22 11.36 2.00 10.70
N GLY A 23 11.00 0.84 11.26
CA GLY A 23 10.57 0.73 12.66
C GLY A 23 9.06 0.86 12.89
N TYR A 24 8.24 0.92 11.84
CA TYR A 24 6.78 0.88 11.95
C TYR A 24 6.16 -0.22 11.07
N HIS A 25 4.94 -0.60 11.44
CA HIS A 25 4.03 -1.45 10.68
C HIS A 25 2.76 -0.64 10.37
N ILE A 26 2.38 -0.58 9.10
CA ILE A 26 1.13 0.07 8.67
C ILE A 26 0.29 -0.96 7.95
N SER A 27 -1.00 -0.97 8.26
CA SER A 27 -2.01 -1.69 7.49
C SER A 27 -3.19 -0.75 7.19
N TRP A 28 -3.57 -0.68 5.92
CA TRP A 28 -4.83 -0.11 5.48
C TRP A 28 -5.69 -1.23 4.94
N ASP A 29 -6.89 -1.40 5.49
CA ASP A 29 -7.71 -2.59 5.24
C ASP A 29 -8.39 -2.59 3.86
N ALA A 30 -8.75 -1.40 3.34
CA ALA A 30 -9.62 -1.28 2.18
C ALA A 30 -9.26 -0.07 1.31
N ILE A 31 -8.17 -0.17 0.55
CA ILE A 31 -7.78 0.83 -0.44
C ILE A 31 -8.43 0.49 -1.80
N PRO A 32 -9.00 1.47 -2.53
CA PRO A 32 -9.53 1.23 -3.88
C PRO A 32 -8.52 0.56 -4.81
N ALA A 33 -8.95 -0.51 -5.48
CA ALA A 33 -8.10 -1.29 -6.36
C ALA A 33 -8.89 -2.00 -7.46
N TRP A 34 -8.18 -2.49 -8.46
CA TRP A 34 -8.66 -3.59 -9.29
C TRP A 34 -8.33 -4.92 -8.61
N VAL A 35 -9.32 -5.80 -8.48
CA VAL A 35 -9.13 -7.13 -7.91
C VAL A 35 -9.44 -8.17 -9.00
N CYS A 36 -8.53 -9.12 -9.19
CA CYS A 36 -8.72 -10.19 -10.16
C CYS A 36 -9.74 -11.22 -9.64
N ASP A 37 -10.76 -11.51 -10.45
CA ASP A 37 -11.81 -12.49 -10.13
C ASP A 37 -11.30 -13.93 -10.03
N GLN A 38 -10.12 -14.21 -10.61
CA GLN A 38 -9.56 -15.56 -10.69
C GLN A 38 -8.50 -15.83 -9.63
N CYS A 39 -7.52 -14.94 -9.49
CA CYS A 39 -6.37 -15.18 -8.61
C CYS A 39 -6.33 -14.26 -7.37
N GLY A 40 -7.23 -13.28 -7.26
CA GLY A 40 -7.27 -12.33 -6.14
C GLY A 40 -6.19 -11.25 -6.18
N GLU A 41 -5.39 -11.18 -7.24
CA GLU A 41 -4.36 -10.15 -7.37
C GLU A 41 -4.97 -8.75 -7.34
N SER A 42 -4.32 -7.84 -6.62
CA SER A 42 -4.77 -6.47 -6.45
C SER A 42 -3.85 -5.49 -7.16
N LEU A 43 -4.41 -4.59 -7.98
CA LEU A 43 -3.67 -3.51 -8.64
C LEU A 43 -4.26 -2.17 -8.21
N PHE A 44 -3.45 -1.37 -7.53
CA PHE A 44 -3.77 0.00 -7.16
C PHE A 44 -3.54 0.93 -8.36
N GLU A 45 -4.40 1.92 -8.55
CA GLU A 45 -4.18 2.92 -9.60
C GLU A 45 -3.13 3.93 -9.15
N THR A 46 -2.62 4.69 -10.12
CA THR A 46 -1.62 5.74 -9.88
C THR A 46 -2.03 6.68 -8.74
N HIS A 47 -3.31 7.06 -8.67
CA HIS A 47 -3.80 7.98 -7.65
C HIS A 47 -3.64 7.42 -6.23
N GLU A 48 -4.08 6.19 -5.97
CA GLU A 48 -3.91 5.55 -4.65
C GLU A 48 -2.44 5.31 -4.33
N VAL A 49 -1.62 4.94 -5.33
CA VAL A 49 -0.18 4.74 -5.15
C VAL A 49 0.53 6.04 -4.76
N GLU A 50 0.18 7.17 -5.38
CA GLU A 50 0.73 8.50 -5.05
C GLU A 50 0.40 8.87 -3.59
N LEU A 51 -0.85 8.73 -3.18
CA LEU A 51 -1.28 9.04 -1.81
C LEU A 51 -0.62 8.13 -0.76
N ILE A 52 -0.48 6.83 -1.05
CA ILE A 52 0.25 5.90 -0.18
C ILE A 52 1.70 6.36 -0.02
N GLN A 53 2.38 6.72 -1.12
CA GLN A 53 3.78 7.15 -1.06
C GLN A 53 3.96 8.47 -0.31
N GLU A 54 3.04 9.43 -0.47
CA GLU A 54 3.04 10.69 0.28
C GLU A 54 2.88 10.44 1.78
N ALA A 55 1.91 9.61 2.19
CA ALA A 55 1.69 9.25 3.58
C ALA A 55 2.93 8.58 4.19
N LEU A 56 3.52 7.61 3.48
CA LEU A 56 4.73 6.93 3.94
C LEU A 56 5.94 7.87 4.04
N THR A 57 6.04 8.88 3.18
CA THR A 57 7.13 9.87 3.22
C THR A 57 7.10 10.69 4.51
N VAL A 58 5.90 11.11 4.93
CA VAL A 58 5.73 11.83 6.20
C VAL A 58 6.09 10.91 7.37
N LEU A 59 5.53 9.70 7.39
CA LEU A 59 5.80 8.74 8.47
C LEU A 59 7.27 8.36 8.57
N ASP A 60 7.94 8.19 7.44
CA ASP A 60 9.38 7.95 7.37
C ASP A 60 10.20 9.08 8.02
N ARG A 61 9.81 10.34 7.78
CA ARG A 61 10.48 11.51 8.36
C ARG A 61 10.28 11.56 9.88
N GLU A 62 9.04 11.51 10.33
CA GLU A 62 8.73 11.60 11.77
C GLU A 62 9.32 10.41 12.53
N THR A 63 9.33 9.21 11.92
CA THR A 63 9.93 8.03 12.55
C THR A 63 11.44 8.15 12.68
N ALA A 64 12.13 8.76 11.71
CA ALA A 64 13.56 9.02 11.84
C ALA A 64 13.87 9.91 13.05
N ASP A 65 13.06 10.95 13.28
CA ASP A 65 13.19 11.82 14.45
C ASP A 65 12.84 11.09 15.76
N LEU A 66 11.78 10.28 15.77
CA LEU A 66 11.38 9.48 16.93
C LEU A 66 12.43 8.45 17.34
N VAL A 67 13.04 7.76 16.37
CA VAL A 67 14.04 6.71 16.64
C VAL A 67 15.40 7.31 17.02
N THR A 68 15.75 8.49 16.49
CA THR A 68 17.03 9.15 16.83
C THR A 68 16.97 9.92 18.15
N SER A 69 15.84 10.54 18.49
CA SER A 69 15.62 11.24 19.77
C SER A 69 15.58 10.29 20.98
N SER A 70 15.45 8.98 20.75
CA SER A 70 15.52 7.95 21.79
C SER A 70 16.92 7.38 22.08
N SER A 71 18.01 7.90 21.50
CA SER A 71 19.38 7.52 21.88
C SER A 71 19.96 8.49 22.93
N PRO A 72 20.41 8.01 24.12
CA PRO A 72 21.21 8.80 25.04
C PRO A 72 22.63 9.08 24.52
#